data_AF-A0A653DIV4-F1
#
_entry.id   AF-A0A653DIV4-F1
#
_cell.length_a   1.000
_cell.length_b   1.000
_cell.length_c   1.000
_cell.angle_alpha   90.00
_cell.angle_beta   90.00
_cell.angle_gamma   90.00
#
_symmetry.space_group_name_H-M   'P 1'
#
loop_
_entity.id
_entity.type
_entity.pdbx_description
1 polymer ?
#
loop_
_entity_poly.entity_id
_entity_poly.type
_entity_poly.pdbx_seq_one_letter_code
_entity_poly.pdbx_strand_id
1 'polypeptide(L)'
;MDKIMNVAYGYPPTLDRRLKIFTLLFMALAFIDGSLSAGSRYTKMTSQLGERYNYTHYFNEAFPELFGVLPMNHLTAFYCAVLMSQATLMWAYNDVFIILLSTPLALRFRQITKRLEDAQRKVKPDSFWGEIREDYDRLSIICKQLDEHISYIVLLSFSLNIFLMLVQLYKCLQ
;
A
#
# COMPACT_ATOMS: atom_id res chain seq x y z
N MET A 1 -10.75 8.50 22.50
CA MET A 1 -11.81 7.91 21.65
C MET A 1 -11.78 6.39 21.68
N ASP A 2 -10.64 5.74 21.40
CA ASP A 2 -10.55 4.27 21.43
C ASP A 2 -10.94 3.63 22.77
N LYS A 3 -10.60 4.24 23.91
CA LYS A 3 -11.03 3.74 25.23
C LYS A 3 -12.56 3.77 25.42
N ILE A 4 -13.22 4.82 24.93
CA ILE A 4 -14.69 4.98 25.06
C ILE A 4 -15.41 3.99 24.14
N MET A 5 -14.96 3.87 22.88
CA MET A 5 -15.53 2.91 21.94
C MET A 5 -15.19 1.45 22.29
N ASN A 6 -14.03 1.16 22.89
CA ASN A 6 -13.70 -0.19 23.36
C ASN A 6 -14.56 -0.60 24.56
N VAL A 7 -14.91 0.33 25.44
CA VAL A 7 -15.84 0.06 26.55
C VAL A 7 -17.26 -0.14 26.03
N ALA A 8 -17.71 0.67 25.06
CA ALA A 8 -19.06 0.58 24.52
C ALA A 8 -19.27 -0.60 23.55
N TYR A 9 -18.32 -0.90 22.65
CA TYR A 9 -18.47 -1.89 21.56
C TYR A 9 -17.52 -3.10 21.64
N GLY A 10 -16.48 -3.05 22.47
CA GLY A 10 -15.42 -4.07 22.53
C GLY A 10 -14.35 -3.92 21.43
N TYR A 11 -13.22 -4.61 21.62
CA TYR A 11 -12.13 -4.65 20.63
C TYR A 11 -12.59 -5.42 19.37
N PRO A 12 -12.39 -4.88 18.15
CA PRO A 12 -12.74 -5.59 16.92
C PRO A 12 -11.92 -6.88 16.80
N PRO A 13 -12.53 -8.08 16.91
CA PRO A 13 -11.79 -9.34 17.09
C PRO A 13 -11.02 -9.78 15.84
N THR A 14 -11.35 -9.21 14.68
CA THR A 14 -10.69 -9.55 13.40
C THR A 14 -9.68 -8.51 12.95
N LEU A 15 -9.51 -7.39 13.69
CA LEU A 15 -8.60 -6.31 13.33
C LEU A 15 -7.15 -6.80 13.28
N ASP A 16 -6.67 -7.36 14.40
CA ASP A 16 -5.31 -7.86 14.54
C ASP A 16 -4.95 -8.89 13.47
N ARG A 17 -5.88 -9.80 13.17
CA ARG A 17 -5.69 -10.85 12.15
C ARG A 17 -5.61 -10.24 10.76
N ARG A 18 -6.48 -9.29 10.43
CA ARG A 18 -6.50 -8.64 9.11
C ARG A 18 -5.26 -7.79 8.88
N LEU A 19 -4.85 -7.00 9.87
CA LEU A 19 -3.63 -6.19 9.78
C LEU A 19 -2.41 -7.10 9.60
N LYS A 20 -2.28 -8.16 10.42
CA LYS A 20 -1.19 -9.15 10.25
C LYS A 20 -1.22 -9.81 8.89
N ILE A 21 -2.38 -10.26 8.40
CA ILE A 21 -2.49 -10.88 7.06
C ILE A 21 -2.09 -9.89 5.96
N PHE A 22 -2.58 -8.65 5.99
CA PHE A 22 -2.24 -7.66 4.97
C PHE A 22 -0.76 -7.35 4.95
N THR A 23 -0.15 -7.11 6.12
CA THR A 23 1.30 -6.85 6.21
C THR A 23 2.13 -8.04 5.76
N LEU A 24 1.72 -9.27 6.11
CA LEU A 24 2.45 -10.50 5.79
C LEU A 24 2.31 -10.85 4.29
N LEU A 25 1.12 -10.68 3.71
CA LEU A 25 0.90 -10.80 2.27
C LEU A 25 1.75 -9.80 1.49
N PHE A 26 1.80 -8.54 1.93
CA PHE A 26 2.58 -7.52 1.23
C PHE A 26 4.08 -7.76 1.33
N MET A 27 4.59 -8.19 2.48
CA MET A 27 5.99 -8.63 2.62
C MET A 27 6.30 -9.82 1.71
N ALA A 28 5.39 -10.78 1.61
CA ALA A 28 5.57 -11.93 0.73
C ALA A 28 5.55 -11.52 -0.75
N LEU A 29 4.62 -10.64 -1.16
CA LEU A 29 4.56 -10.09 -2.51
C LEU A 29 5.85 -9.34 -2.87
N ALA A 30 6.32 -8.44 -1.99
CA ALA A 30 7.57 -7.71 -2.20
C ALA A 30 8.79 -8.64 -2.33
N PHE A 31 8.82 -9.72 -1.55
CA PHE A 31 9.88 -10.73 -1.64
C PHE A 31 9.82 -11.53 -2.95
N ILE A 32 8.62 -11.93 -3.38
CA ILE A 32 8.40 -12.64 -4.64
C ILE A 32 8.79 -11.74 -5.82
N ASP A 33 8.37 -10.48 -5.82
CA ASP A 33 8.68 -9.53 -6.89
C ASP A 33 10.18 -9.23 -6.94
N GLY A 34 10.84 -9.08 -5.79
CA GLY A 34 12.29 -8.94 -5.71
C GLY A 34 13.03 -10.15 -6.30
N SER A 35 12.58 -11.36 -5.94
CA SER A 35 13.17 -12.61 -6.42
C SER A 35 12.94 -12.83 -7.91
N LEU A 36 11.75 -12.53 -8.41
CA LEU A 36 11.37 -12.67 -9.82
C LEU A 36 12.05 -11.61 -10.69
N SER A 37 12.18 -10.38 -10.19
CA SER A 37 12.96 -9.31 -10.82
C SER A 37 14.44 -9.71 -10.94
N ALA A 38 15.04 -10.25 -9.88
CA ALA A 38 16.43 -10.72 -9.92
C ALA A 38 16.60 -11.89 -10.91
N GLY A 39 15.69 -12.87 -10.87
CA GLY A 39 15.71 -14.02 -11.77
C GLY A 39 15.52 -13.64 -13.24
N SER A 40 14.53 -12.80 -13.55
CA SER A 40 14.27 -12.32 -14.91
C SER A 40 15.40 -11.46 -15.47
N ARG A 41 16.04 -10.63 -14.65
CA ARG A 41 17.24 -9.88 -15.05
C ARG A 41 18.42 -10.82 -15.33
N TYR A 42 18.62 -11.82 -14.47
CA TYR A 42 19.67 -12.81 -14.65
C TYR A 42 19.50 -13.62 -15.95
N THR A 43 18.30 -14.12 -16.23
CA THR A 43 18.03 -14.89 -17.45
C THR A 43 18.11 -14.04 -18.71
N LYS A 44 17.62 -12.80 -18.68
CA LYS A 44 17.66 -11.87 -19.82
C LYS A 44 19.09 -11.38 -20.12
N MET A 45 19.92 -11.16 -19.10
CA MET A 45 21.34 -10.83 -19.29
C MET A 45 22.15 -12.02 -19.81
N THR A 46 21.85 -13.23 -19.34
CA THR A 46 22.53 -14.45 -19.80
C THR A 46 22.22 -14.73 -21.28
N SER A 47 20.98 -14.49 -21.72
CA SER A 47 20.58 -14.71 -23.11
C SER A 47 21.03 -13.61 -24.09
N GLN A 48 21.18 -12.36 -23.64
CA GLN A 48 21.57 -11.24 -24.52
C GLN A 48 23.09 -11.03 -24.66
N LEU A 49 23.92 -11.31 -23.65
CA LEU A 49 25.35 -10.94 -23.68
C LEU A 49 26.36 -12.10 -23.69
N GLY A 50 25.99 -13.33 -23.30
CA GLY A 50 26.99 -14.40 -23.10
C GLY A 50 28.17 -13.95 -22.20
N GLU A 51 29.38 -14.49 -22.39
CA GLU A 51 30.58 -14.22 -21.55
C GLU A 51 31.06 -12.75 -21.47
N ARG A 52 30.43 -11.79 -22.15
CA ARG A 52 30.77 -10.35 -22.05
C ARG A 52 29.84 -9.59 -21.10
N TYR A 53 29.85 -9.96 -19.83
CA TYR A 53 29.10 -9.22 -18.81
C TYR A 53 29.77 -7.87 -18.54
N ASN A 54 29.11 -6.76 -18.89
CA ASN A 54 29.58 -5.41 -18.55
C ASN A 54 28.50 -4.64 -17.78
N TYR A 55 28.81 -4.27 -16.53
CA TYR A 55 27.90 -3.59 -15.60
C TYR A 55 27.33 -2.27 -16.16
N THR A 56 28.06 -1.62 -17.06
CA THR A 56 27.68 -0.40 -17.79
C THR A 56 26.40 -0.56 -18.61
N HIS A 57 26.14 -1.73 -19.21
CA HIS A 57 24.93 -1.94 -20.02
C HIS A 57 23.67 -2.12 -19.15
N TYR A 58 23.80 -2.77 -17.99
CA TYR A 58 22.69 -2.97 -17.05
C TYR A 58 22.06 -1.66 -16.58
N PHE A 59 22.92 -0.70 -16.24
CA PHE A 59 22.51 0.59 -15.72
C PHE A 59 22.03 1.54 -16.82
N ASN A 60 22.60 1.46 -18.03
CA ASN A 60 22.12 2.21 -19.19
C ASN A 60 20.72 1.77 -19.65
N GLU A 61 20.41 0.46 -19.65
CA GLU A 61 19.04 0.00 -19.95
C GLU A 61 18.06 0.29 -18.80
N ALA A 62 18.51 0.22 -17.54
CA ALA A 62 17.63 0.49 -16.40
C ALA A 62 17.23 1.97 -16.29
N PHE A 63 18.10 2.90 -16.71
CA PHE A 63 17.85 4.34 -16.64
C PHE A 63 18.46 5.09 -17.83
N PRO A 64 17.88 4.95 -19.03
CA PRO A 64 18.42 5.60 -20.22
C PRO A 64 18.46 7.14 -20.10
N GLU A 65 17.51 7.75 -19.38
CA GLU A 65 17.48 9.20 -19.16
C GLU A 65 18.49 9.69 -18.10
N LEU A 66 18.79 8.89 -17.08
CA LEU A 66 19.66 9.31 -15.97
C LEU A 66 21.15 9.24 -16.36
N PHE A 67 21.52 8.23 -17.15
CA PHE A 67 22.89 8.05 -17.65
C PHE A 67 23.20 8.86 -18.92
N GLY A 68 22.23 9.61 -19.44
CA GLY A 68 22.47 10.66 -20.44
C GLY A 68 23.16 11.91 -19.85
N VAL A 69 23.10 12.11 -18.53
CA VAL A 69 23.60 13.33 -17.84
C VAL A 69 24.70 13.01 -16.81
N LEU A 70 24.70 11.82 -16.21
CA LEU A 70 25.68 11.44 -15.18
C LEU A 70 26.82 10.56 -15.73
N PRO A 71 28.10 10.88 -15.43
CA PRO A 71 29.21 10.01 -15.79
C PRO A 71 29.12 8.67 -15.07
N MET A 72 29.31 7.60 -15.84
CA MET A 72 29.20 6.22 -15.40
C MET A 72 30.39 5.87 -14.49
N ASN A 73 30.15 5.76 -13.18
CA ASN A 73 31.16 5.46 -12.18
C ASN A 73 30.60 4.40 -11.21
N HIS A 74 31.47 3.59 -10.59
CA HIS A 74 31.00 2.48 -9.73
C HIS A 74 30.15 2.97 -8.54
N LEU A 75 30.46 4.16 -8.01
CA LEU A 75 29.71 4.79 -6.93
C LEU A 75 28.32 5.29 -7.38
N THR A 76 28.21 5.85 -8.60
CA THR A 76 26.92 6.34 -9.13
C THR A 76 25.99 5.17 -9.44
N ALA A 77 26.53 4.08 -10.00
CA ALA A 77 25.82 2.83 -10.19
C ALA A 77 25.29 2.24 -8.87
N PHE A 78 26.14 2.13 -7.84
CA PHE A 78 25.71 1.66 -6.52
C PHE A 78 24.61 2.53 -5.91
N TYR A 79 24.77 3.86 -5.99
CA TYR A 79 23.79 4.81 -5.47
C TYR A 79 22.43 4.69 -6.19
N CYS A 80 22.43 4.55 -7.52
CA CYS A 80 21.20 4.33 -8.29
C CYS A 80 20.50 3.01 -7.93
N ALA A 81 21.26 1.93 -7.69
CA ALA A 81 20.69 0.66 -7.26
C ALA A 81 20.01 0.77 -5.88
N VAL A 82 20.61 1.52 -4.95
CA VAL A 82 20.02 1.80 -3.64
C VAL A 82 18.78 2.67 -3.77
N LEU A 83 18.80 3.74 -4.58
CA LEU A 83 17.62 4.58 -4.79
C LEU A 83 16.45 3.80 -5.41
N MET A 84 16.74 2.91 -6.37
CA MET A 84 15.71 2.11 -7.00
C MET A 84 15.08 1.12 -6.01
N SER A 85 15.88 0.48 -5.16
CA SER A 85 15.35 -0.42 -4.12
C SER A 85 14.53 0.35 -3.08
N GLN A 86 14.97 1.55 -2.68
CA GLN A 86 14.22 2.43 -1.80
C GLN A 86 12.89 2.88 -2.43
N ALA A 87 12.88 3.23 -3.72
CA ALA A 87 11.67 3.62 -4.42
C ALA A 87 10.63 2.48 -4.46
N THR A 88 11.07 1.25 -4.76
CA THR A 88 10.20 0.07 -4.74
C THR A 88 9.65 -0.23 -3.33
N LEU A 89 10.47 -0.06 -2.29
CA LEU A 89 10.04 -0.22 -0.90
C LEU A 89 9.06 0.88 -0.46
N MET A 90 9.32 2.13 -0.82
CA MET A 90 8.42 3.25 -0.55
C MET A 90 7.06 3.08 -1.22
N TRP A 91 7.04 2.56 -2.45
CA TRP A 91 5.81 2.22 -3.16
C TRP A 91 5.00 1.16 -2.41
N ALA A 92 5.62 0.02 -2.08
CA ALA A 92 4.96 -1.04 -1.32
C ALA A 92 4.49 -0.58 0.07
N TYR A 93 5.26 0.28 0.72
CA TYR A 93 4.90 0.86 2.01
C TYR A 93 3.65 1.75 1.92
N ASN A 94 3.56 2.61 0.90
CA ASN A 94 2.40 3.49 0.74
C ASN A 94 1.09 2.71 0.60
N ASP A 95 1.07 1.64 -0.21
CA ASP A 95 -0.12 0.81 -0.38
C ASP A 95 -0.54 0.11 0.92
N VAL A 96 0.44 -0.45 1.66
CA VAL A 96 0.17 -1.07 2.98
C VAL A 96 -0.34 -0.02 3.97
N PHE A 97 0.27 1.16 4.00
CA PHE A 97 -0.11 2.24 4.90
C PHE A 97 -1.57 2.66 4.69
N ILE A 98 -2.00 2.81 3.43
CA ILE A 98 -3.40 3.10 3.08
C ILE A 98 -4.35 2.00 3.60
N ILE A 99 -3.99 0.72 3.41
CA ILE A 99 -4.79 -0.42 3.88
C ILE A 99 -4.86 -0.45 5.42
N LEU A 100 -3.75 -0.19 6.10
CA LEU A 100 -3.67 -0.18 7.56
C LEU A 100 -4.49 0.96 8.18
N LEU A 101 -4.59 2.11 7.52
CA LEU A 101 -5.38 3.24 8.00
C LEU A 101 -6.88 3.09 7.71
N SER A 102 -7.23 2.55 6.54
CA SER A 102 -8.64 2.35 6.13
C SER A 102 -9.33 1.20 6.88
N THR A 103 -8.60 0.11 7.19
CA THR A 103 -9.17 -1.11 7.79
C THR A 103 -9.79 -0.91 9.19
N PRO A 104 -9.11 -0.27 10.17
CA PRO A 104 -9.68 -0.03 11.50
C PRO A 104 -10.94 0.82 11.44
N LEU A 105 -10.90 1.88 10.63
CA LEU A 105 -12.03 2.80 10.46
C LEU A 105 -13.24 2.08 9.87
N ALA A 106 -13.04 1.30 8.80
CA ALA A 106 -14.09 0.48 8.20
C ALA A 106 -14.67 -0.55 9.18
N LEU A 107 -13.82 -1.16 10.02
CA LEU A 107 -14.28 -2.10 11.05
C LEU A 107 -15.11 -1.42 12.14
N ARG A 108 -14.75 -0.20 12.55
CA ARG A 108 -15.53 0.59 13.51
C ARG A 108 -16.90 0.97 12.95
N PHE A 109 -16.97 1.43 11.70
CA PHE A 109 -18.25 1.70 11.04
C PHE A 109 -19.13 0.46 11.01
N ARG A 110 -18.54 -0.69 10.63
CA ARG A 110 -19.24 -1.97 10.62
C ARG A 110 -19.73 -2.42 12.01
N GLN A 111 -19.02 -2.11 13.09
CA GLN A 111 -19.48 -2.38 14.45
C GLN A 111 -20.74 -1.56 14.79
N ILE A 112 -20.76 -0.28 14.42
CA ILE A 112 -21.92 0.61 14.63
C ILE A 112 -23.10 0.13 13.77
N THR A 113 -22.89 -0.16 12.48
CA THR A 113 -23.95 -0.66 11.59
C THR A 113 -24.55 -1.96 12.11
N LYS A 114 -23.74 -2.90 12.59
CA LYS A 114 -24.25 -4.15 13.17
C LYS A 114 -25.12 -3.92 14.40
N ARG A 115 -24.71 -2.99 15.28
CA ARG A 115 -25.54 -2.61 16.44
C ARG A 115 -26.86 -1.96 16.02
N LEU A 116 -26.84 -1.17 14.96
CA LEU A 116 -28.02 -0.55 14.41
C LEU A 116 -29.01 -1.61 13.89
N GLU A 117 -28.53 -2.59 13.14
CA GLU A 117 -29.34 -3.72 12.64
C GLU A 117 -29.95 -4.56 13.80
N ASP A 118 -29.16 -4.84 14.83
CA ASP A 118 -29.63 -5.58 16.02
C ASP A 118 -30.66 -4.78 16.83
N ALA A 119 -30.56 -3.45 16.82
CA ALA A 119 -31.47 -2.55 17.52
C ALA A 119 -32.76 -2.27 16.75
N GLN A 120 -32.75 -2.27 15.41
CA GLN A 120 -33.96 -2.12 14.59
C GLN A 120 -35.03 -3.17 14.89
N ARG A 121 -34.62 -4.35 15.39
CA ARG A 121 -35.53 -5.45 15.75
C ARG A 121 -36.11 -5.34 17.17
N LYS A 122 -35.79 -4.29 17.93
CA LYS A 122 -36.16 -4.14 19.36
C LYS A 122 -36.63 -2.72 19.67
N VAL A 123 -37.60 -2.58 20.58
CA VAL A 123 -37.95 -1.26 21.13
C VAL A 123 -36.80 -0.78 22.01
N LYS A 124 -36.20 0.37 21.66
CA LYS A 124 -35.06 0.97 22.36
C LYS A 124 -35.41 2.38 22.81
N PRO A 125 -34.87 2.83 23.96
CA PRO A 125 -35.10 4.19 24.45
C PRO A 125 -34.45 5.23 23.54
N ASP A 126 -34.98 6.45 23.51
CA ASP A 126 -34.44 7.55 22.70
C ASP A 126 -32.98 7.88 23.01
N SER A 127 -32.54 7.67 24.26
CA SER A 127 -31.14 7.85 24.66
C SER A 127 -30.17 6.96 23.89
N PHE A 128 -30.58 5.74 23.53
CA PHE A 128 -29.77 4.80 22.74
C PHE A 128 -29.54 5.31 21.31
N TRP A 129 -30.57 5.89 20.70
CA TRP A 129 -30.47 6.46 19.35
C TRP A 129 -29.60 7.72 19.33
N GLY A 130 -29.65 8.51 20.40
CA GLY A 130 -28.75 9.65 20.61
C GLY A 130 -27.28 9.22 20.67
N GLU A 131 -26.97 8.22 21.50
CA GLU A 131 -25.61 7.70 21.68
C GLU A 131 -25.03 7.13 20.38
N ILE A 132 -25.79 6.31 19.65
CA ILE A 132 -25.34 5.76 18.35
C ILE A 132 -25.06 6.87 17.33
N ARG A 133 -25.90 7.91 17.28
CA ARG A 133 -25.72 9.01 16.35
C ARG A 133 -24.46 9.80 16.69
N GLU A 134 -24.21 10.05 17.97
CA GLU A 134 -23.00 10.73 18.43
C GLU A 134 -21.74 9.92 18.11
N ASP A 135 -21.76 8.60 18.33
CA ASP A 135 -20.65 7.71 17.97
C ASP A 135 -20.38 7.68 16.47
N TYR A 136 -21.44 7.64 15.65
CA TYR A 136 -21.33 7.68 14.20
C TYR A 136 -20.75 9.00 13.71
N ASP A 137 -21.23 10.13 14.27
CA ASP A 137 -20.77 11.46 13.88
C ASP A 137 -19.29 11.68 14.25
N ARG A 138 -18.88 11.25 15.46
CA ARG A 138 -17.48 11.25 15.86
C ARG A 138 -16.61 10.43 14.90
N LEU A 139 -17.07 9.25 14.48
CA LEU A 139 -16.32 8.40 13.55
C LEU A 139 -16.26 9.00 12.13
N SER A 140 -17.33 9.67 11.70
CA SER A 140 -17.39 10.42 10.44
C SER A 140 -16.40 11.58 10.42
N ILE A 141 -16.26 12.31 11.53
CA ILE A 141 -15.25 13.37 11.66
C ILE A 141 -13.84 12.81 11.52
N ILE A 142 -13.53 11.70 12.19
CA ILE A 142 -12.21 11.03 12.04
C ILE A 142 -12.00 10.59 10.59
N CYS A 143 -13.02 10.02 9.96
CA CYS A 143 -12.93 9.60 8.56
C CYS A 143 -12.58 10.75 7.63
N LYS A 144 -13.22 11.91 7.81
CA LYS A 144 -12.96 13.11 7.02
C LYS A 144 -11.55 13.65 7.26
N GLN A 145 -11.11 13.72 8.52
CA GLN A 145 -9.75 14.17 8.85
C GLN A 145 -8.69 13.22 8.26
N LEU A 146 -8.93 11.91 8.35
CA LEU A 146 -8.04 10.92 7.76
C LEU A 146 -7.95 11.10 6.25
N ASP A 147 -9.11 11.18 5.57
CA ASP A 147 -9.21 11.37 4.13
C ASP A 147 -8.50 12.65 3.66
N GLU A 148 -8.66 13.76 4.36
CA GLU A 148 -7.99 15.03 4.04
C GLU A 148 -6.46 14.90 4.01
N HIS A 149 -5.88 14.08 4.89
CA HIS A 149 -4.43 13.89 4.97
C HIS A 149 -3.92 12.80 3.99
N ILE A 150 -4.70 11.74 3.78
CA ILE A 150 -4.25 10.61 2.96
C ILE A 150 -4.71 10.69 1.50
N SER A 151 -5.67 11.54 1.15
CA SER A 151 -6.27 11.59 -0.18
C SER A 151 -5.22 11.82 -1.27
N TYR A 152 -4.26 12.72 -1.03
CA TYR A 152 -3.14 12.94 -1.95
C TYR A 152 -2.25 11.70 -2.09
N ILE A 153 -1.96 11.00 -0.99
CA ILE A 153 -1.14 9.79 -0.98
C ILE A 153 -1.86 8.66 -1.72
N VAL A 154 -3.16 8.49 -1.50
CA VAL A 154 -4.00 7.51 -2.18
C VAL A 154 -4.04 7.79 -3.68
N LEU A 155 -4.25 9.04 -4.07
CA LEU A 155 -4.31 9.45 -5.47
C LEU A 155 -2.97 9.22 -6.17
N LEU A 156 -1.86 9.60 -5.53
CA LEU A 156 -0.52 9.36 -6.05
C LEU A 156 -0.26 7.85 -6.19
N SER A 157 -0.57 7.04 -5.18
CA SER A 157 -0.39 5.58 -5.23
C SER A 157 -1.21 4.97 -6.37
N PHE A 158 -2.46 5.37 -6.50
CA PHE A 158 -3.34 4.93 -7.58
C PHE A 158 -2.82 5.31 -8.97
N SER A 159 -2.39 6.57 -9.15
CA SER A 159 -1.81 7.03 -10.42
C SER A 159 -0.54 6.27 -10.78
N LEU A 160 0.34 6.02 -9.81
CA LEU A 160 1.55 5.21 -10.01
C LEU A 160 1.21 3.77 -10.38
N ASN A 161 0.23 3.16 -9.71
CA ASN A 161 -0.24 1.81 -10.01
C ASN A 161 -0.78 1.69 -11.44
N ILE A 162 -1.59 2.67 -11.87
CA ILE A 162 -2.07 2.74 -13.26
C ILE A 162 -0.90 2.91 -14.23
N PHE A 163 0.00 3.85 -13.97
CA PHE A 163 1.14 4.11 -14.85
C PHE A 163 1.98 2.84 -15.07
N LEU A 164 2.31 2.12 -14.00
CA LEU A 164 3.06 0.86 -14.07
C LEU A 164 2.29 -0.22 -14.84
N MET A 165 0.98 -0.35 -14.60
CA MET A 165 0.14 -1.28 -15.34
C MET A 165 0.14 -0.98 -16.84
N LEU A 166 0.06 0.30 -17.22
CA LEU A 166 0.12 0.74 -18.62
C LEU A 166 1.48 0.45 -19.25
N VAL A 167 2.59 0.71 -18.54
CA VAL A 167 3.93 0.37 -19.01
C VAL A 167 4.08 -1.14 -19.21
N GLN A 168 3.57 -1.95 -18.27
CA GLN A 168 3.61 -3.40 -18.38
C GLN A 168 2.76 -3.89 -19.57
N LEU A 169 1.57 -3.32 -19.76
CA LEU A 169 0.70 -3.62 -20.89
C LEU A 169 1.39 -3.29 -22.22
N TYR A 170 2.03 -2.12 -22.32
CA TYR A 170 2.78 -1.72 -23.50
C TYR A 170 3.92 -2.72 -23.82
N LYS A 171 4.68 -3.12 -22.80
CA LYS A 171 5.76 -4.12 -22.94
C LYS A 171 5.29 -5.51 -23.35
N CYS A 172 4.05 -5.89 -23.04
CA CYS A 172 3.47 -7.16 -23.47
C CYS A 172 2.92 -7.12 -24.90
N LEU A 173 2.57 -5.93 -25.40
CA LEU A 173 2.02 -5.74 -26.74
C LEU A 173 3.10 -5.65 -27.82
N GLN A 174 4.31 -5.22 -27.42
CA GLN A 174 5.50 -5.12 -28.27
C GLN A 174 6.30 -6.44 -28.28
#